data_AF-A0A2M7RK89-F1
#
_entry.id   AF-A0A2M7RK89-F1
#
_cell.length_a   1.000
_cell.length_b   1.000
_cell.length_c   1.000
_cell.angle_alpha   90.00
_cell.angle_beta   90.00
_cell.angle_gamma   90.00
#
_symmetry.space_group_name_H-M   'P 1'
#
loop_
_entity.id
_entity.type
_entity.pdbx_description
1 polymer ?
#
loop_
_entity_poly.entity_id
_entity_poly.type
_entity_poly.pdbx_seq_one_letter_code
_entity_poly.pdbx_strand_id
1 'polypeptide(L)'
;MIFATVAANTGTWIANFDWSKPTWDMFIILFFVVAALLYGMSLGRDRIIVILVSIYMALAVVNTAPYINDVNTEVGINQFFVVRITAFVAIFVFLFFLLSRSALLATVASSDDRGKWWQVIVFSILHVGLLISITLSFLPESAAGHLAPSTQTIFVSEVGRFIWIVAPILLMILLKGGASNKKKFKYDI
;
A
#
# COMPACT_ATOMS: atom_id res chain seq x y z
N MET A 1 -12.72 -13.77 29.62
CA MET A 1 -11.27 -13.93 29.92
C MET A 1 -10.35 -13.78 28.70
N ILE A 2 -10.86 -13.70 27.46
CA ILE A 2 -10.06 -13.58 26.23
C ILE A 2 -9.50 -12.15 25.99
N PHE A 3 -10.12 -11.13 26.60
CA PHE A 3 -9.71 -9.72 26.41
C PHE A 3 -8.60 -9.24 27.37
N ALA A 4 -8.30 -9.97 28.45
CA ALA A 4 -7.28 -9.59 29.42
C ALA A 4 -5.87 -10.09 29.05
N THR A 5 -5.77 -11.18 28.29
CA THR A 5 -4.50 -11.77 27.84
C THR A 5 -3.85 -11.02 26.67
N VAL A 6 -4.62 -10.24 25.92
CA VAL A 6 -4.10 -9.40 24.82
C VAL A 6 -3.31 -8.19 25.37
N ALA A 7 -3.70 -7.65 26.53
CA ALA A 7 -3.04 -6.48 27.12
C ALA A 7 -1.70 -6.80 27.81
N ALA A 8 -1.48 -8.05 28.24
CA ALA A 8 -0.28 -8.43 28.98
C ALA A 8 0.97 -8.70 28.10
N ASN A 9 0.81 -8.77 26.77
CA ASN A 9 1.88 -9.12 25.84
C ASN A 9 2.29 -7.98 24.89
N THR A 10 1.79 -6.76 25.07
CA THR A 10 2.15 -5.64 24.18
C THR A 10 3.52 -5.02 24.48
N GLY A 11 4.09 -5.29 25.67
CA GLY A 11 5.39 -4.76 26.10
C GLY A 11 6.62 -5.60 25.72
N THR A 12 6.45 -6.84 25.24
CA THR A 12 7.54 -7.79 25.01
C THR A 12 8.08 -7.81 23.57
N TRP A 13 7.39 -7.18 22.61
CA TRP A 13 7.82 -7.14 21.20
C TRP A 13 8.94 -6.13 20.93
N ILE A 14 8.93 -4.99 21.63
CA ILE A 14 9.93 -3.92 21.45
C ILE A 14 11.21 -4.25 22.24
N ALA A 15 11.08 -4.90 23.41
CA ALA A 15 12.21 -5.21 24.29
C ALA A 15 13.12 -6.34 23.79
N ASN A 16 12.66 -7.16 22.84
CA ASN A 16 13.46 -8.24 22.23
C ASN A 16 13.96 -7.89 20.82
N PHE A 17 13.90 -6.62 20.43
CA PHE A 17 14.34 -6.17 19.13
C PHE A 17 15.87 -6.04 19.13
N ASP A 18 16.55 -7.09 18.68
CA ASP A 18 18.01 -7.14 18.60
C ASP A 18 18.50 -6.29 17.42
N TRP A 19 18.77 -5.00 17.67
CA TRP A 19 19.31 -4.05 16.67
C TRP A 19 20.64 -4.49 16.06
N SER A 20 21.34 -5.46 16.67
CA SER A 20 22.59 -6.01 16.16
C SER A 20 22.40 -7.09 15.09
N LYS A 21 21.16 -7.59 14.90
CA LYS A 21 20.81 -8.58 13.87
C LYS A 21 19.62 -8.11 13.04
N PRO A 22 19.85 -7.22 12.06
CA PRO A 22 18.76 -6.68 11.24
C PRO A 22 18.05 -7.81 10.47
N THR A 23 16.78 -8.06 10.80
CA THR A 23 15.91 -9.01 10.09
C THR A 23 15.18 -8.34 8.93
N TRP A 24 14.67 -9.12 7.97
CA TRP A 24 13.85 -8.60 6.88
C TRP A 24 12.60 -7.88 7.38
N ASP A 25 11.98 -8.36 8.46
CA ASP A 25 10.84 -7.73 9.12
C ASP A 25 11.16 -6.32 9.62
N MET A 26 12.36 -6.11 10.18
CA MET A 26 12.80 -4.78 10.62
C MET A 26 12.86 -3.80 9.46
N PHE A 27 13.42 -4.21 8.32
CA PHE A 27 13.47 -3.37 7.13
C PHE A 27 12.07 -3.04 6.62
N ILE A 28 11.17 -4.01 6.60
CA ILE A 28 9.78 -3.81 6.16
C ILE A 28 9.07 -2.80 7.07
N ILE A 29 9.18 -2.95 8.39
CA ILE A 29 8.55 -2.04 9.36
C ILE A 29 9.15 -0.64 9.27
N LEU A 30 10.48 -0.53 9.19
CA LEU A 30 11.15 0.77 9.05
C LEU A 30 10.74 1.46 7.75
N PHE A 31 10.77 0.72 6.64
CA PHE A 31 10.32 1.23 5.34
C PHE A 31 8.84 1.65 5.40
N PHE A 32 7.97 0.86 6.03
CA PHE A 32 6.56 1.20 6.21
C PHE A 32 6.39 2.53 6.94
N VAL A 33 7.04 2.68 8.10
CA VAL A 33 6.92 3.90 8.92
C VAL A 33 7.50 5.11 8.20
N VAL A 34 8.71 4.99 7.67
CA VAL A 34 9.40 6.10 6.98
C VAL A 34 8.64 6.48 5.71
N ALA A 35 8.26 5.52 4.88
CA ALA A 35 7.51 5.80 3.66
C ALA A 35 6.14 6.39 3.99
N ALA A 36 5.39 5.86 4.97
CA ALA A 36 4.07 6.38 5.31
C ALA A 36 4.13 7.81 5.86
N LEU A 37 5.16 8.15 6.65
CA LEU A 37 5.37 9.50 7.17
C LEU A 37 5.86 10.47 6.08
N LEU A 38 6.93 10.11 5.36
CA LEU A 38 7.46 10.96 4.29
C LEU A 38 6.41 11.20 3.23
N TYR A 39 5.69 10.15 2.81
CA TYR A 39 4.63 10.25 1.82
C TYR A 39 3.42 11.04 2.37
N GLY A 40 3.02 10.78 3.62
CA GLY A 40 1.90 11.49 4.24
C GLY A 40 2.14 13.00 4.42
N MET A 41 3.39 13.42 4.60
CA MET A 41 3.75 14.83 4.70
C MET A 41 4.08 15.47 3.34
N SER A 42 4.69 14.72 2.42
CA SER A 42 5.24 15.27 1.18
C SER A 42 4.25 15.25 0.01
N LEU A 43 3.30 14.30 -0.01
CA LEU A 43 2.33 14.19 -1.09
C LEU A 43 1.01 14.83 -0.70
N GLY A 44 0.68 15.92 -1.38
CA GLY A 44 -0.62 16.57 -1.28
C GLY A 44 -1.77 15.63 -1.66
N ARG A 45 -2.94 15.91 -1.09
CA ARG A 45 -4.19 15.16 -1.28
C ARG A 45 -4.53 14.88 -2.75
N ASP A 46 -4.27 15.83 -3.64
CA ASP A 46 -4.71 15.75 -5.04
C ASP A 46 -4.04 14.60 -5.80
N ARG A 47 -2.96 14.04 -5.25
CA ARG A 47 -2.23 12.92 -5.83
C ARG A 47 -2.70 11.56 -5.32
N ILE A 48 -3.52 11.47 -4.26
CA ILE A 48 -3.98 10.20 -3.66
C ILE A 48 -4.57 9.28 -4.73
N ILE A 49 -5.50 9.80 -5.53
CA ILE A 49 -6.15 9.04 -6.60
C ILE A 49 -5.14 8.64 -7.68
N VAL A 50 -4.22 9.54 -8.03
CA VAL A 50 -3.16 9.26 -9.01
C VAL A 50 -2.28 8.11 -8.56
N ILE A 51 -1.86 8.08 -7.28
CA ILE A 51 -1.06 6.96 -6.75
C ILE A 51 -1.87 5.67 -6.78
N LEU A 52 -3.11 5.70 -6.29
CA LEU A 52 -3.94 4.52 -6.23
C LEU A 52 -4.13 3.90 -7.63
N VAL A 53 -4.49 4.73 -8.62
CA VAL A 53 -4.60 4.30 -10.02
C VAL A 53 -3.27 3.77 -10.56
N SER A 54 -2.15 4.43 -10.27
CA SER A 54 -0.83 4.00 -10.72
C SER A 54 -0.44 2.64 -10.14
N ILE A 55 -0.76 2.38 -8.85
CA ILE A 55 -0.51 1.09 -8.20
C ILE A 55 -1.31 -0.02 -8.90
N TYR A 56 -2.61 0.18 -9.10
CA TYR A 56 -3.46 -0.85 -9.73
C TYR A 56 -3.09 -1.08 -11.19
N MET A 57 -2.80 -0.02 -11.96
CA MET A 57 -2.36 -0.16 -13.34
C MET A 57 -1.02 -0.89 -13.42
N ALA A 58 -0.05 -0.55 -12.56
CA ALA A 58 1.23 -1.25 -12.52
C ALA A 58 1.06 -2.74 -12.17
N LEU A 59 0.21 -3.05 -11.19
CA LEU A 59 -0.12 -4.42 -10.81
C LEU A 59 -0.75 -5.19 -11.99
N ALA A 60 -1.72 -4.59 -12.68
CA ALA A 60 -2.36 -5.20 -13.85
C ALA A 60 -1.37 -5.46 -14.99
N VAL A 61 -0.48 -4.52 -15.28
CA VAL A 61 0.55 -4.66 -16.32
C VAL A 61 1.51 -5.80 -15.98
N VAL A 62 2.05 -5.84 -14.76
CA VAL A 62 2.98 -6.90 -14.34
C VAL A 62 2.32 -8.28 -14.36
N ASN A 63 1.07 -8.37 -13.89
CA ASN A 63 0.35 -9.64 -13.86
C ASN A 63 -0.06 -10.15 -15.25
N THR A 64 -0.19 -9.27 -16.25
CA THR A 64 -0.62 -9.66 -17.61
C THR A 64 0.56 -9.82 -18.57
N ALA A 65 1.74 -9.31 -18.21
CA ALA A 65 2.92 -9.35 -19.09
C ALA A 65 3.37 -10.81 -19.34
N PRO A 66 3.26 -11.35 -20.57
CA PRO A 66 3.58 -12.75 -20.87
C PRO A 66 5.06 -13.05 -20.63
N TYR A 67 5.95 -12.09 -20.91
CA TYR A 67 7.40 -12.19 -20.66
C TYR A 67 7.77 -12.29 -19.17
N ILE A 68 6.84 -11.94 -18.28
CA ILE A 68 7.00 -12.00 -16.82
C ILE A 68 6.33 -13.26 -16.23
N ASN A 69 5.57 -14.04 -17.02
CA ASN A 69 4.84 -15.20 -16.50
C ASN A 69 5.23 -16.54 -17.13
N ASP A 70 5.71 -16.55 -18.39
CA ASP A 70 5.84 -17.80 -19.17
C ASP A 70 7.27 -18.32 -19.40
N VAL A 71 8.28 -17.78 -18.73
CA VAL A 71 9.65 -18.31 -18.86
C VAL A 71 9.94 -19.35 -17.76
N ASN A 72 9.13 -20.41 -17.75
CA ASN A 72 9.51 -21.66 -17.09
C ASN A 72 10.24 -22.51 -18.12
N THR A 73 11.56 -22.68 -17.99
CA THR A 73 12.17 -24.04 -17.92
C THR A 73 13.69 -24.11 -17.76
N GLU A 74 14.51 -23.06 -17.96
CA GLU A 74 15.98 -23.29 -17.96
C GLU A 74 16.84 -22.32 -17.14
N VAL A 75 16.29 -21.21 -16.60
CA VAL A 75 17.10 -20.21 -15.88
C VAL A 75 16.59 -20.02 -14.46
N GLY A 76 17.44 -20.36 -13.48
CA GLY A 76 17.25 -20.35 -12.03
C GLY A 76 16.03 -19.58 -11.48
N ILE A 77 15.11 -20.35 -10.90
CA ILE A 77 13.86 -19.97 -10.21
C ILE A 77 14.05 -18.84 -9.16
N ASN A 78 15.29 -18.57 -8.73
CA ASN A 78 15.59 -17.67 -7.62
C ASN A 78 15.78 -16.19 -8.00
N GLN A 79 15.89 -15.79 -9.28
CA GLN A 79 16.10 -14.37 -9.64
C GLN A 79 14.88 -13.69 -10.26
N PHE A 80 13.86 -14.46 -10.62
CA PHE A 80 12.74 -13.93 -11.39
C PHE A 80 11.79 -13.05 -10.57
N PHE A 81 11.67 -13.31 -9.26
CA PHE A 81 10.91 -12.44 -8.37
C PHE A 81 11.50 -11.03 -8.29
N VAL A 82 12.83 -10.89 -8.40
CA VAL A 82 13.51 -9.58 -8.41
C VAL A 82 13.06 -8.80 -9.64
N VAL A 83 13.01 -9.44 -10.81
CA VAL A 83 12.53 -8.81 -12.05
C VAL A 83 11.07 -8.36 -11.91
N ARG A 84 10.19 -9.17 -11.30
CA ARG A 84 8.79 -8.81 -11.04
C ARG A 84 8.66 -7.58 -10.14
N ILE A 85 9.40 -7.55 -9.03
CA ILE A 85 9.41 -6.42 -8.10
C ILE A 85 9.95 -5.17 -8.78
N THR A 86 11.09 -5.28 -9.46
CA THR A 86 11.71 -4.15 -10.16
C THR A 86 10.79 -3.62 -11.26
N ALA A 87 10.16 -4.49 -12.05
CA ALA A 87 9.19 -4.09 -13.07
C ALA A 87 7.98 -3.39 -12.45
N PHE A 88 7.41 -3.94 -11.37
CA PHE A 88 6.30 -3.31 -10.66
C PHE A 88 6.64 -1.92 -10.18
N VAL A 89 7.77 -1.76 -9.48
CA VAL A 89 8.23 -0.46 -8.96
C VAL A 89 8.52 0.50 -10.11
N ALA A 90 9.20 0.06 -11.17
CA ALA A 90 9.53 0.90 -12.31
C ALA A 90 8.27 1.39 -13.05
N ILE A 91 7.31 0.49 -13.32
CA ILE A 91 6.05 0.84 -13.97
C ILE A 91 5.21 1.74 -13.07
N PHE A 92 5.12 1.44 -11.77
CA PHE A 92 4.43 2.28 -10.80
C PHE A 92 5.00 3.70 -10.80
N VAL A 93 6.32 3.86 -10.67
CA VAL A 93 6.98 5.16 -10.66
C VAL A 93 6.77 5.89 -11.99
N PHE A 94 6.93 5.19 -13.12
CA PHE A 94 6.70 5.74 -14.44
C PHE A 94 5.27 6.26 -14.62
N LEU A 95 4.26 5.43 -14.30
CA LEU A 95 2.85 5.80 -14.36
C LEU A 95 2.52 6.92 -13.39
N PHE A 96 3.05 6.88 -12.17
CA PHE A 96 2.86 7.94 -11.19
C PHE A 96 3.32 9.29 -11.74
N PHE A 97 4.54 9.37 -12.29
CA PHE A 97 5.04 10.61 -12.86
C PHE A 97 4.26 11.06 -14.11
N LEU A 98 3.87 10.12 -14.97
CA LEU A 98 3.09 10.39 -16.18
C LEU A 98 1.70 10.93 -15.83
N LEU A 99 0.97 10.24 -14.95
CA LEU A 99 -0.37 10.64 -14.50
C LEU A 99 -0.30 11.88 -13.61
N SER A 100 0.77 12.05 -12.83
CA SER A 100 0.96 13.23 -11.97
C SER A 100 1.21 14.52 -12.77
N ARG A 101 1.57 14.43 -14.06
CA ARG A 101 1.66 15.58 -14.96
C ARG A 101 0.45 15.71 -15.89
N SER A 102 -0.42 14.70 -15.94
CA SER A 102 -1.56 14.62 -16.85
C SER A 102 -2.76 15.43 -16.35
N ALA A 103 -3.65 15.79 -17.28
CA ALA A 103 -4.93 16.46 -17.02
C ALA A 103 -5.84 15.72 -16.03
N LEU A 104 -5.55 14.46 -15.71
CA LEU A 104 -6.21 13.71 -14.63
C LEU A 104 -6.11 14.42 -13.26
N LEU A 105 -5.00 15.10 -12.97
CA LEU A 105 -4.92 15.93 -11.77
C LEU A 105 -5.83 17.16 -11.86
N ALA A 106 -5.97 17.75 -13.05
CA ALA A 106 -6.81 18.93 -13.26
C ALA A 106 -8.31 18.63 -13.06
N THR A 107 -8.77 17.43 -13.45
CA THR A 107 -10.17 17.01 -13.27
C THR A 107 -10.47 16.50 -11.86
N VAL A 108 -9.47 15.98 -11.15
CA VAL A 108 -9.62 15.49 -9.78
C VAL A 108 -9.52 16.63 -8.76
N ALA A 109 -8.60 17.58 -8.97
CA ALA A 109 -8.35 18.71 -8.08
C ALA A 109 -9.45 19.79 -8.09
N SER A 110 -10.32 19.83 -9.11
CA SER A 110 -11.45 20.77 -9.19
C SER A 110 -12.57 20.50 -8.18
N SER A 111 -12.47 19.41 -7.41
CA SER A 111 -13.41 19.06 -6.35
C SER A 111 -13.04 19.84 -5.08
N ASP A 112 -13.68 21.00 -4.88
CA ASP A 112 -13.49 21.95 -3.76
C ASP A 112 -13.95 21.40 -2.38
N ASP A 113 -13.61 20.16 -2.06
CA ASP A 113 -13.74 19.63 -0.71
C ASP A 113 -12.42 19.80 0.01
N ARG A 114 -12.41 20.62 1.06
CA ARG A 114 -11.31 20.67 2.04
C ARG A 114 -11.22 19.34 2.78
N GLY A 115 -10.64 18.34 2.12
CA GLY A 115 -10.26 17.06 2.71
C GLY A 115 -9.40 17.30 3.95
N LYS A 116 -9.77 16.64 5.04
CA LYS A 116 -9.11 16.82 6.35
C LYS A 116 -7.70 16.25 6.27
N TRP A 117 -6.72 16.95 6.86
CA TRP A 117 -5.30 16.53 6.89
C TRP A 117 -5.09 15.07 7.36
N TRP A 118 -5.93 14.58 8.29
CA TRP A 118 -5.88 13.19 8.75
C TRP A 118 -6.16 12.17 7.63
N GLN A 119 -6.93 12.53 6.61
CA GLN A 119 -7.21 11.64 5.47
C GLN A 119 -5.92 11.33 4.72
N VAL A 120 -5.03 12.32 4.56
CA VAL A 120 -3.74 12.14 3.88
C VAL A 120 -2.88 11.11 4.63
N ILE A 121 -2.88 11.15 5.96
CA ILE A 121 -2.16 10.19 6.81
C ILE A 121 -2.75 8.78 6.66
N VAL A 122 -4.08 8.64 6.66
CA VAL A 122 -4.68 7.30 6.53
C VAL A 122 -4.45 6.73 5.14
N PHE A 123 -4.57 7.55 4.08
CA PHE A 123 -4.24 7.11 2.73
C PHE A 123 -2.75 6.79 2.56
N SER A 124 -1.83 7.51 3.22
CA SER A 124 -0.40 7.19 3.14
C SER A 124 -0.11 5.80 3.73
N ILE A 125 -0.69 5.50 4.90
CA ILE A 125 -0.60 4.19 5.54
C ILE A 125 -1.16 3.09 4.62
N LEU A 126 -2.36 3.32 4.04
CA LEU A 126 -2.98 2.34 3.15
C LEU A 126 -2.20 2.11 1.86
N HIS A 127 -1.70 3.17 1.23
CA HIS A 127 -0.92 3.04 0.00
C HIS A 127 0.42 2.35 0.22
N VAL A 128 1.12 2.70 1.30
CA VAL A 128 2.40 2.08 1.63
C VAL A 128 2.22 0.62 2.02
N GLY A 129 1.20 0.30 2.82
CA GLY A 129 0.87 -1.08 3.16
C GLY A 129 0.47 -1.91 1.93
N LEU A 130 -0.29 -1.33 1.00
CA LEU A 130 -0.61 -1.96 -0.28
C LEU A 130 0.64 -2.20 -1.13
N LEU A 131 1.53 -1.22 -1.26
CA LEU A 131 2.80 -1.37 -1.99
C LEU A 131 3.65 -2.51 -1.42
N ILE A 132 3.77 -2.57 -0.09
CA ILE A 132 4.50 -3.63 0.60
C ILE A 132 3.83 -4.99 0.37
N SER A 133 2.51 -5.08 0.54
CA SER A 133 1.77 -6.33 0.33
C SER A 133 1.92 -6.86 -1.10
N ILE A 134 1.81 -5.99 -2.11
CA ILE A 134 2.03 -6.37 -3.52
C ILE A 134 3.47 -6.84 -3.73
N THR A 135 4.44 -6.07 -3.24
CA THR A 135 5.88 -6.39 -3.39
C THR A 135 6.20 -7.74 -2.76
N LEU A 136 5.69 -7.99 -1.55
CA LEU A 136 5.89 -9.24 -0.85
C LEU A 136 5.14 -10.41 -1.50
N SER A 137 4.05 -10.15 -2.22
CA SER A 137 3.32 -11.20 -2.95
C SER A 137 4.08 -11.75 -4.16
N PHE A 138 5.16 -11.07 -4.59
CA PHE A 138 6.04 -11.59 -5.63
C PHE A 138 7.17 -12.47 -5.08
N LEU A 139 7.41 -12.49 -3.76
CA LEU A 139 8.45 -13.33 -3.17
C LEU A 139 8.13 -14.82 -3.37
N PRO A 140 9.13 -15.65 -3.66
CA PRO A 140 8.96 -17.10 -3.61
C PRO A 140 8.76 -17.56 -2.16
N GLU A 141 8.13 -18.72 -1.98
CA GLU A 141 7.86 -19.29 -0.65
C GLU A 141 9.13 -19.44 0.21
N SER A 142 10.28 -19.74 -0.43
CA SER A 142 11.58 -19.82 0.25
C SER A 142 12.01 -18.50 0.88
N ALA A 143 11.76 -17.36 0.20
CA ALA A 143 12.09 -16.04 0.72
C ALA A 143 11.04 -15.55 1.73
N ALA A 144 9.75 -15.80 1.45
CA ALA A 144 8.66 -15.44 2.35
C ALA A 144 8.75 -16.20 3.69
N GLY A 145 9.23 -17.45 3.68
CA GLY A 145 9.41 -18.29 4.87
C GLY A 145 10.39 -17.74 5.91
N HIS A 146 11.25 -16.79 5.53
CA HIS A 146 12.17 -16.11 6.45
C HIS A 146 11.54 -14.92 7.20
N LEU A 147 10.32 -14.51 6.82
CA LEU A 147 9.59 -13.44 7.49
C LEU A 147 8.92 -13.95 8.76
N ALA A 148 8.71 -13.06 9.73
CA ALA A 148 7.95 -13.38 10.93
C ALA A 148 6.51 -13.80 10.58
N PRO A 149 5.89 -14.71 11.35
CA PRO A 149 4.51 -15.15 11.12
C PRO A 149 3.48 -14.01 11.08
N SER A 150 3.72 -12.96 11.86
CA SER A 150 2.89 -11.74 11.87
C SER A 150 2.97 -10.98 10.54
N THR A 151 4.17 -10.76 10.01
CA THR A 151 4.40 -10.08 8.73
C THR A 151 3.80 -10.88 7.57
N GLN A 152 3.96 -12.21 7.60
CA GLN A 152 3.32 -13.08 6.62
C GLN A 152 1.80 -12.96 6.68
N THR A 153 1.21 -13.01 7.87
CA THR A 153 -0.26 -12.92 8.03
C THR A 153 -0.79 -11.56 7.55
N ILE A 154 -0.10 -10.47 7.84
CA ILE A 154 -0.57 -9.10 7.53
C ILE A 154 -0.37 -8.73 6.05
N PHE A 155 0.77 -9.09 5.45
CA PHE A 155 1.15 -8.59 4.12
C PHE A 155 1.22 -9.66 3.03
N VAL A 156 1.51 -10.92 3.37
CA VAL A 156 1.75 -12.00 2.41
C VAL A 156 0.51 -12.88 2.21
N SER A 157 -0.25 -13.11 3.27
CA SER A 157 -1.42 -14.00 3.24
C SER A 157 -2.44 -13.53 2.21
N GLU A 158 -3.18 -14.47 1.62
CA GLU A 158 -4.20 -14.14 0.61
C GLU A 158 -5.24 -13.15 1.15
N VAL A 159 -5.66 -13.35 2.40
CA VAL A 159 -6.62 -12.48 3.10
C VAL A 159 -6.00 -11.12 3.40
N GLY A 160 -4.77 -11.08 3.91
CA GLY A 160 -4.06 -9.82 4.18
C GLY A 160 -3.91 -8.99 2.90
N ARG A 161 -3.47 -9.63 1.81
CA ARG A 161 -3.36 -9.00 0.49
C ARG A 161 -4.69 -8.47 -0.01
N PHE A 162 -5.76 -9.26 0.10
CA PHE A 162 -7.10 -8.83 -0.27
C PHE A 162 -7.54 -7.59 0.52
N ILE A 163 -7.30 -7.57 1.84
CA ILE A 163 -7.61 -6.42 2.70
C ILE A 163 -6.85 -5.19 2.24
N TRP A 164 -5.54 -5.28 2.00
CA TRP A 164 -4.74 -4.15 1.52
C TRP A 164 -5.19 -3.63 0.15
N ILE A 165 -5.59 -4.53 -0.76
CA ILE A 165 -6.12 -4.19 -2.07
C ILE A 165 -7.46 -3.45 -1.96
N VAL A 166 -8.34 -3.87 -1.07
CA VAL A 166 -9.72 -3.35 -1.03
C VAL A 166 -9.85 -2.12 -0.10
N ALA A 167 -9.09 -2.07 0.98
CA ALA A 167 -9.14 -1.01 1.99
C ALA A 167 -9.07 0.43 1.43
N PRO A 168 -8.10 0.80 0.56
CA PRO A 168 -8.01 2.17 0.05
C PRO A 168 -9.21 2.53 -0.85
N ILE A 169 -9.74 1.58 -1.61
CA ILE A 169 -10.95 1.80 -2.44
C ILE A 169 -12.16 2.05 -1.54
N LEU A 170 -12.38 1.19 -0.54
CA LEU A 170 -13.49 1.34 0.40
C LEU A 170 -13.40 2.67 1.14
N LEU A 171 -12.23 3.05 1.63
CA LEU A 171 -12.03 4.32 2.30
C LEU A 171 -12.36 5.50 1.38
N MET A 172 -11.94 5.44 0.12
CA MET A 172 -12.25 6.47 -0.87
C MET A 172 -13.76 6.62 -1.10
N ILE A 173 -14.49 5.50 -1.20
CA ILE A 173 -15.97 5.51 -1.36
C ILE A 173 -16.64 6.13 -0.13
N LEU A 174 -16.24 5.71 1.08
CA LEU A 174 -16.80 6.20 2.34
C LEU A 174 -16.55 7.70 2.53
N LEU A 175 -15.36 8.18 2.18
CA LEU A 175 -14.99 9.59 2.35
C LEU A 175 -15.63 10.49 1.29
N LYS A 176 -15.79 10.02 0.04
CA LYS A 176 -16.47 10.78 -1.02
C LYS A 176 -17.99 10.86 -0.79
N GLY A 177 -18.60 9.83 -0.19
CA GLY A 177 -20.03 9.83 0.14
C GLY A 177 -20.45 10.84 1.21
N GLY A 178 -19.53 11.29 2.08
CA GLY A 178 -19.83 12.21 3.18
C GLY A 178 -20.06 13.68 2.80
N ALA A 179 -19.60 14.11 1.61
CA ALA A 179 -19.66 15.51 1.19
C ALA A 179 -21.03 15.95 0.61
N SER A 180 -21.86 14.99 0.17
CA SER A 180 -23.15 15.30 -0.47
C SER A 180 -24.26 15.74 0.50
N ASN A 181 -24.08 15.62 1.82
CA ASN A 181 -25.19 15.74 2.78
C ASN A 181 -25.28 17.10 3.51
N LYS A 182 -24.56 18.15 3.08
CA LYS A 182 -24.57 19.46 3.76
C LYS A 182 -25.18 20.64 2.97
N LYS A 183 -25.85 20.39 1.85
CA LYS A 183 -26.49 21.46 1.05
C LYS A 183 -28.03 21.53 1.12
N LYS A 184 -28.69 20.69 1.95
CA LYS A 184 -30.17 20.63 1.98
C LYS A 184 -30.90 21.43 3.07
N PHE A 185 -30.21 22.17 3.95
CA PHE A 185 -30.87 22.89 5.05
C PHE A 185 -30.49 24.38 5.16
N LYS A 186 -30.61 25.15 4.06
CA LYS A 186 -30.43 26.62 4.13
C LYS A 186 -31.48 27.44 3.37
N TYR A 187 -32.62 26.86 3.02
CA TYR A 187 -33.68 27.59 2.31
C TYR A 187 -35.08 27.17 2.77
N ASP A 188 -35.28 27.10 4.08
CA ASP A 188 -36.62 27.23 4.65
C ASP A 188 -36.61 28.54 5.45
N ILE A 189 -37.03 29.61 4.77
CA ILE A 189 -37.46 30.89 5.36
C ILE A 189 -38.97 30.93 5.20
#